data_AF-A0A0F9QLD8-F1
#
_entry.id   AF-A0A0F9QLD8-F1
#
_cell.length_a   1.000
_cell.length_b   1.000
_cell.length_c   1.000
_cell.angle_alpha   90.00
_cell.angle_beta   90.00
_cell.angle_gamma   90.00
#
_symmetry.space_group_name_H-M   'P 1'
#
loop_
_entity.id
_entity.type
_entity.pdbx_description
1 polymer ?
#
loop_
_entity_poly.entity_id
_entity_poly.type
_entity_poly.pdbx_seq_one_letter_code
_entity_poly.pdbx_strand_id
1 'polypeptide(L)'
;MKLEQRNGVLGLETAKQVMVSFLVLSVTAVAILLALTSLSDSVGDSIDNIGYGLSVTNETLSWINTTNYTLDVVNSSTSGYVLTTIVGNTPDHPDEYNFTIGLGNASTSTAGVVTNLTEYNTTILSNVSLSYTYTYTIDRHRMDNIIGNVSEGLETFFASTGTIFSILIVVVIILAISIIIWAVGRFGQQAEGTVDL
;
A
#
# COMPACT_ATOMS: atom_id res chain seq x y z
N MET A 1 -24.87 -53.14 40.11
CA MET A 1 -24.15 -52.33 39.10
C MET A 1 -24.52 -50.87 39.35
N LYS A 2 -23.54 -50.01 39.66
CA LYS A 2 -23.75 -48.57 39.84
C LYS A 2 -23.70 -47.91 38.47
N LEU A 3 -24.82 -47.40 38.00
CA LEU A 3 -24.87 -46.52 36.83
C LEU A 3 -24.54 -45.11 37.32
N GLU A 4 -23.29 -44.70 37.10
CA GLU A 4 -22.83 -43.35 37.42
C GLU A 4 -23.53 -42.32 36.51
N GLN A 5 -24.14 -41.33 37.14
CA GLN A 5 -24.72 -40.15 36.51
C GLN A 5 -23.66 -39.40 35.67
N ARG A 6 -23.67 -39.58 34.35
CA ARG A 6 -22.78 -38.85 33.41
C ARG A 6 -23.40 -37.61 32.79
N ASN A 7 -24.65 -37.28 33.13
CA ASN A 7 -25.37 -36.23 32.41
C ASN A 7 -24.75 -34.83 32.65
N GLY A 8 -24.15 -34.55 33.82
CA GLY A 8 -23.59 -33.24 34.18
C GLY A 8 -22.42 -32.77 33.32
N VAL A 9 -21.78 -33.71 32.61
CA VAL A 9 -20.57 -33.48 31.82
C VAL A 9 -20.90 -32.87 30.45
N LEU A 10 -22.10 -33.10 29.90
CA LEU A 10 -22.48 -32.65 28.55
C LEU A 10 -22.68 -31.13 28.43
N GLY A 11 -23.25 -30.48 29.45
CA GLY A 11 -23.48 -29.03 29.44
C GLY A 11 -22.20 -28.22 29.65
N LEU A 12 -21.26 -28.73 30.44
CA LEU A 12 -19.95 -28.12 30.66
C LEU A 12 -19.08 -28.19 29.40
N GLU A 13 -19.12 -29.31 28.69
CA GLU A 13 -18.35 -29.49 27.44
C GLU A 13 -18.86 -28.55 26.34
N THR A 14 -20.18 -28.38 26.23
CA THR A 14 -20.79 -27.45 25.26
C THR A 14 -20.43 -25.99 25.56
N ALA A 15 -20.54 -25.56 26.83
CA ALA A 15 -20.18 -24.20 27.24
C ALA A 15 -18.69 -23.91 27.01
N LYS A 16 -17.82 -24.89 27.31
CA LYS A 16 -16.39 -24.83 27.05
C LYS A 16 -16.09 -24.69 25.56
N GLN A 17 -16.76 -25.46 24.70
CA GLN A 17 -16.57 -25.39 23.25
C GLN A 17 -16.97 -24.02 22.68
N VAL A 18 -18.07 -23.44 23.16
CA VAL A 18 -18.52 -22.09 22.76
C VAL A 18 -17.54 -21.01 23.26
N MET A 19 -17.04 -21.11 24.49
CA MET A 19 -16.07 -20.15 25.02
C MET A 19 -14.76 -20.18 24.22
N VAL A 20 -14.30 -21.38 23.84
CA VAL A 20 -13.09 -21.56 23.01
C VAL A 20 -13.30 -21.00 21.61
N SER A 21 -14.46 -21.18 20.98
CA SER A 21 -14.69 -20.63 19.63
C SER A 21 -14.71 -19.10 19.61
N PHE A 22 -15.26 -18.45 20.63
CA PHE A 22 -15.18 -16.99 20.78
C PHE A 22 -13.75 -16.50 21.01
N LEU A 23 -12.99 -17.20 21.84
CA LEU A 23 -11.58 -16.88 22.07
C LEU A 23 -10.78 -16.97 20.77
N VAL A 24 -11.00 -18.02 19.97
CA VAL A 24 -10.35 -18.20 18.67
C VAL A 24 -10.72 -17.06 17.70
N LEU A 25 -12.01 -16.69 17.61
CA LEU A 25 -12.46 -15.57 16.78
C LEU A 25 -11.81 -14.25 17.20
N SER A 26 -11.75 -13.97 18.50
CA SER A 26 -11.15 -12.74 19.03
C SER A 26 -9.65 -12.68 18.74
N VAL A 27 -8.91 -13.76 19.01
CA VAL A 27 -7.47 -13.84 18.71
C VAL A 27 -7.20 -13.70 17.21
N THR A 28 -8.04 -14.31 16.37
CA THR A 28 -7.91 -14.20 14.90
C THR A 28 -8.13 -12.76 14.43
N ALA A 29 -9.15 -12.07 14.95
CA ALA A 29 -9.41 -10.67 14.61
C ALA A 29 -8.25 -9.75 15.02
N VAL A 30 -7.68 -9.94 16.23
CA VAL A 30 -6.51 -9.19 16.69
C VAL A 30 -5.28 -9.50 15.83
N ALA A 31 -5.05 -10.76 15.47
CA ALA A 31 -3.94 -11.15 14.62
C ALA A 31 -4.02 -10.52 13.22
N ILE A 32 -5.22 -10.43 12.63
CA ILE A 32 -5.45 -9.75 11.34
C ILE A 32 -5.15 -8.25 11.46
N LEU A 33 -5.63 -7.59 12.53
CA LEU A 33 -5.34 -6.17 12.76
C LEU A 33 -3.84 -5.92 12.90
N LEU A 34 -3.15 -6.70 13.73
CA LEU A 34 -1.71 -6.58 13.91
C LEU A 34 -0.94 -6.87 12.62
N ALA A 35 -1.38 -7.84 11.82
CA ALA A 35 -0.77 -8.12 10.52
C ALA A 35 -0.93 -6.92 9.55
N LEU A 36 -2.10 -6.29 9.52
CA LEU A 36 -2.35 -5.10 8.71
C LEU A 36 -1.53 -3.90 9.17
N THR A 37 -1.41 -3.67 10.49
CA THR A 37 -0.53 -2.63 11.04
C THR A 37 0.94 -2.91 10.73
N SER A 38 1.40 -4.15 10.86
CA SER A 38 2.78 -4.52 10.52
C SER A 38 3.08 -4.37 9.03
N LEU A 39 2.09 -4.61 8.16
CA LEU A 39 2.21 -4.37 6.73
C LEU A 39 2.29 -2.87 6.42
N SER A 40 1.54 -2.03 7.16
CA SER A 40 1.67 -0.57 7.09
C SER A 40 3.07 -0.11 7.42
N ASP A 41 3.63 -0.57 8.55
CA ASP A 41 4.96 -0.14 9.00
C ASP A 41 6.05 -0.69 8.08
N SER A 42 5.97 -1.96 7.70
CA SER A 42 6.98 -2.60 6.85
C SER A 42 7.00 -2.06 5.42
N VAL A 43 5.84 -1.75 4.84
CA VAL A 43 5.74 -1.31 3.44
C VAL A 43 5.76 0.21 3.34
N GLY A 44 5.21 0.93 4.32
CA GLY A 44 5.27 2.39 4.40
C GLY A 44 6.71 2.92 4.51
N ASP A 45 7.56 2.26 5.31
CA ASP A 45 8.96 2.66 5.49
C ASP A 45 9.85 2.20 4.32
N SER A 46 9.48 1.09 3.64
CA SER A 46 10.21 0.59 2.46
C SER A 46 9.86 1.32 1.16
N ILE A 47 8.76 2.08 1.12
CA ILE A 47 8.32 2.89 -0.03
C ILE A 47 8.35 4.37 0.36
N ASP A 48 9.23 4.76 1.30
CA ASP A 48 9.46 6.18 1.53
C ASP A 48 10.44 6.70 0.48
N ASN A 49 9.88 7.39 -0.53
CA ASN A 49 10.58 8.26 -1.46
C ASN A 49 11.90 7.69 -2.02
N ILE A 50 11.89 6.42 -2.43
CA ILE A 50 13.04 5.82 -3.11
C ILE A 50 13.16 6.49 -4.47
N GLY A 51 14.06 7.46 -4.56
CA GLY A 51 14.48 8.05 -5.81
C GLY A 51 15.30 7.04 -6.60
N TYR A 52 14.76 6.52 -7.69
CA TYR A 52 15.50 5.66 -8.60
C TYR A 52 16.28 6.53 -9.57
N GLY A 53 17.62 6.41 -9.56
CA GLY A 53 18.46 6.98 -10.59
C GLY A 53 18.27 6.22 -11.89
N LEU A 54 17.63 6.86 -12.87
CA LEU A 54 17.42 6.32 -14.21
C LEU A 54 18.23 7.12 -15.23
N SER A 55 18.52 6.51 -16.37
CA SER A 55 19.28 7.13 -17.46
C SER A 55 18.54 7.01 -18.79
N VAL A 56 18.43 8.11 -19.51
CA VAL A 56 18.08 8.12 -20.93
C VAL A 56 19.37 8.22 -21.72
N THR A 57 19.50 7.35 -22.72
CA THR A 57 20.63 7.34 -23.65
C THR A 57 20.12 7.73 -25.03
N ASN A 58 20.73 8.76 -25.61
CA ASN A 58 20.45 9.25 -26.96
C ASN A 58 18.99 9.61 -27.24
N GLU A 59 18.39 10.50 -26.45
CA GLU A 59 17.20 11.24 -26.88
C GLU A 59 17.58 12.04 -28.13
N THR A 60 16.88 11.86 -29.24
CA THR A 60 17.22 12.47 -30.55
C THR A 60 16.24 13.58 -30.90
N LEU A 61 16.61 14.44 -31.87
CA LEU A 61 15.77 15.57 -32.31
C LEU A 61 15.49 16.60 -31.20
N SER A 62 16.36 16.65 -30.18
CA SER A 62 16.32 17.63 -29.10
C SER A 62 17.00 18.93 -29.52
N TRP A 63 16.72 20.03 -28.82
CA TRP A 63 17.27 21.35 -29.15
C TRP A 63 17.94 21.96 -27.92
N ILE A 64 19.12 22.55 -28.09
CA ILE A 64 19.81 23.35 -27.04
C ILE A 64 19.90 24.81 -27.50
N ASN A 65 18.99 25.29 -28.35
CA ASN A 65 19.05 26.67 -28.81
C ASN A 65 18.39 27.62 -27.77
N THR A 66 18.12 28.86 -28.16
CA THR A 66 17.44 29.87 -27.32
C THR A 66 15.99 29.52 -27.00
N THR A 67 15.43 28.49 -27.64
CA THR A 67 14.11 27.95 -27.35
C THR A 67 14.27 26.90 -26.26
N ASN A 68 13.64 27.14 -25.11
CA ASN A 68 13.57 26.20 -24.01
C ASN A 68 13.02 24.85 -24.50
N TYR A 69 13.88 23.83 -24.57
CA TYR A 69 13.48 22.45 -24.88
C TYR A 69 13.24 21.71 -23.57
N THR A 70 12.14 20.97 -23.47
CA THR A 70 11.86 20.13 -22.31
C THR A 70 12.17 18.68 -22.67
N LEU A 71 12.96 18.00 -21.82
CA LEU A 71 13.29 16.59 -22.00
C LEU A 71 12.01 15.73 -22.04
N ASP A 72 12.01 14.68 -22.88
CA ASP A 72 10.80 13.88 -23.14
C ASP A 72 10.24 13.17 -21.90
N VAL A 73 11.10 12.81 -20.94
CA VAL A 73 10.67 12.07 -19.74
C VAL A 73 10.10 12.95 -18.63
N VAL A 74 10.03 14.27 -18.83
CA VAL A 74 9.58 15.22 -17.80
C VAL A 74 8.12 15.00 -17.44
N ASN A 75 7.88 14.71 -16.17
CA ASN A 75 6.55 14.59 -15.56
C ASN A 75 6.60 14.89 -14.05
N SER A 76 5.46 14.83 -13.37
CA SER A 76 5.37 15.12 -11.92
C SER A 76 6.15 14.15 -11.02
N SER A 77 6.54 12.98 -11.54
CA SER A 77 7.26 11.91 -10.83
C SER A 77 8.76 11.92 -11.14
N THR A 78 9.28 12.91 -11.86
CA THR A 78 10.67 12.92 -12.34
C THR A 78 11.35 14.25 -11.99
N SER A 79 12.58 14.18 -11.49
CA SER A 79 13.34 15.37 -11.05
C SER A 79 14.85 15.13 -11.13
N GLY A 80 15.65 16.16 -10.84
CA GLY A 80 17.11 16.01 -10.72
C GLY A 80 17.80 15.64 -12.02
N TYR A 81 17.37 16.24 -13.14
CA TYR A 81 17.94 15.99 -14.46
C TYR A 81 19.39 16.49 -14.55
N VAL A 82 20.30 15.62 -14.97
CA VAL A 82 21.72 15.92 -15.19
C VAL A 82 22.12 15.40 -16.56
N LEU A 83 22.53 16.30 -17.46
CA LEU A 83 23.08 15.92 -18.77
C LEU A 83 24.39 15.15 -18.59
N THR A 84 24.51 14.01 -19.26
CA THR A 84 25.71 13.17 -19.26
C THR A 84 26.45 13.24 -20.58
N THR A 85 25.75 13.42 -21.69
CA THR A 85 26.37 13.58 -23.02
C THR A 85 25.48 14.41 -23.92
N ILE A 86 26.11 15.25 -24.74
CA ILE A 86 25.46 16.03 -25.79
C ILE A 86 26.20 15.74 -27.08
N VAL A 87 25.50 15.27 -28.10
CA VAL A 87 26.08 15.01 -29.42
C VAL A 87 25.27 15.78 -30.45
N GLY A 88 25.88 16.69 -31.20
CA GLY A 88 25.17 17.42 -32.24
C GLY A 88 25.25 16.72 -33.60
N ASN A 89 24.33 17.10 -34.48
CA ASN A 89 24.34 16.68 -35.88
C ASN A 89 25.06 17.70 -36.76
N THR A 90 25.71 17.25 -37.83
CA THR A 90 26.26 18.16 -38.85
C THR A 90 25.14 18.62 -39.78
N PRO A 91 25.09 19.91 -40.19
CA PRO A 91 24.05 20.41 -41.10
C PRO A 91 23.90 19.60 -42.40
N ASP A 92 25.00 19.06 -42.92
CA ASP A 92 25.03 18.26 -44.14
C ASP A 92 24.59 16.79 -43.93
N HIS A 93 24.55 16.32 -42.69
CA HIS A 93 24.14 14.95 -42.32
C HIS A 93 23.19 15.01 -41.10
N PRO A 94 21.91 15.37 -41.30
CA PRO A 94 21.01 15.64 -40.19
C PRO A 94 20.68 14.41 -39.33
N ASP A 95 20.89 13.21 -39.87
CA ASP A 95 20.64 11.93 -39.22
C ASP A 95 21.88 11.37 -38.49
N GLU A 96 23.04 12.04 -38.59
CA GLU A 96 24.31 11.60 -38.00
C GLU A 96 24.73 12.50 -36.83
N TYR A 97 24.73 11.93 -35.62
CA TYR A 97 25.23 12.59 -34.40
C TYR A 97 26.71 12.27 -34.22
N ASN A 98 27.58 13.11 -34.78
CA ASN A 98 29.00 12.78 -34.98
C ASN A 98 30.00 13.70 -34.25
N PHE A 99 29.56 14.78 -33.60
CA PHE A 99 30.44 15.61 -32.75
C PHE A 99 29.87 15.79 -31.33
N THR A 100 30.76 15.69 -30.36
CA THR A 100 30.41 15.92 -28.95
C THR A 100 30.43 17.41 -28.64
N ILE A 101 29.37 17.90 -28.01
CA ILE A 101 29.28 19.25 -27.45
C ILE A 101 29.65 19.15 -25.97
N GLY A 102 30.49 20.07 -25.48
CA GLY A 102 30.86 20.11 -24.06
C GLY A 102 29.64 20.36 -23.17
N LEU A 103 29.53 19.62 -22.06
CA LEU A 103 28.41 19.76 -21.11
C LEU A 103 28.29 21.16 -20.53
N GLY A 104 29.38 21.92 -20.42
CA GLY A 104 29.36 23.31 -19.95
C GLY A 104 28.60 24.29 -20.85
N ASN A 105 28.20 23.87 -22.05
CA ASN A 105 27.41 24.69 -22.97
C ASN A 105 25.89 24.56 -22.72
N ALA A 106 25.45 23.67 -21.83
CA ALA A 106 24.04 23.45 -21.56
C ALA A 106 23.79 23.22 -20.07
N SER A 107 22.62 23.65 -19.59
CA SER A 107 22.12 23.31 -18.27
C SER A 107 20.70 22.75 -18.36
N THR A 108 20.37 21.85 -17.46
CA THR A 108 19.00 21.40 -17.22
C THR A 108 18.43 22.07 -15.98
N SER A 109 17.21 22.59 -16.08
CA SER A 109 16.45 23.07 -14.93
C SER A 109 15.89 21.91 -14.11
N THR A 110 15.36 22.22 -12.93
CA THR A 110 14.61 21.25 -12.11
C THR A 110 13.37 20.71 -12.80
N ALA A 111 12.81 21.46 -13.76
CA ALA A 111 11.68 21.04 -14.60
C ALA A 111 12.14 20.32 -15.89
N GLY A 112 13.42 19.93 -15.99
CA GLY A 112 13.96 19.25 -17.17
C GLY A 112 13.98 20.11 -18.43
N VAL A 113 13.98 21.44 -18.27
CA VAL A 113 14.16 22.38 -19.38
C VAL A 113 15.65 22.53 -19.64
N VAL A 114 16.07 22.19 -20.85
CA VAL A 114 17.43 22.38 -21.35
C VAL A 114 17.58 23.80 -21.86
N THR A 115 18.60 24.50 -21.37
CA THR A 115 18.92 25.87 -21.76
C THR A 115 20.39 25.98 -22.12
N ASN A 116 20.67 26.75 -23.16
CA ASN A 116 22.03 27.06 -23.57
C ASN A 116 22.72 28.02 -22.58
N LEU A 117 23.97 27.72 -22.22
CA LEU A 117 24.79 28.54 -21.33
C LEU A 117 25.78 29.46 -22.09
N THR A 118 26.02 29.21 -23.37
CA THR A 118 27.05 29.92 -24.16
C THR A 118 26.54 30.21 -25.58
N GLU A 119 26.95 31.33 -26.19
CA GLU A 119 26.70 31.59 -27.61
C GLU A 119 27.49 30.62 -28.50
N TYR A 120 27.05 29.37 -28.56
CA TYR A 120 27.43 28.43 -29.61
C TYR A 120 26.58 28.72 -30.85
N ASN A 121 27.09 28.36 -32.03
CA ASN A 121 26.39 28.56 -33.30
C ASN A 121 24.98 27.92 -33.25
N THR A 122 23.94 28.75 -33.25
CA THR A 122 22.55 28.34 -32.99
C THR A 122 22.00 27.37 -34.04
N THR A 123 22.58 27.35 -35.25
CA THR A 123 22.23 26.41 -36.32
C THR A 123 22.68 24.97 -36.03
N ILE A 124 23.73 24.81 -35.22
CA ILE A 124 24.28 23.50 -34.83
C ILE A 124 23.53 22.92 -33.62
N LEU A 125 22.78 23.75 -32.89
CA LEU A 125 22.07 23.39 -31.67
C LEU A 125 20.58 23.06 -31.86
N SER A 126 20.09 23.07 -33.10
CA SER A 126 18.68 22.77 -33.43
C SER A 126 18.36 21.30 -33.64
N ASN A 127 19.37 20.42 -33.63
CA ASN A 127 19.16 18.97 -33.67
C ASN A 127 20.34 18.26 -32.99
N VAL A 128 20.15 17.98 -31.71
CA VAL A 128 21.15 17.31 -30.88
C VAL A 128 20.57 16.03 -30.30
N SER A 129 21.46 15.13 -29.94
CA SER A 129 21.17 13.99 -29.12
C SER A 129 21.61 14.24 -27.68
N LEU A 130 20.68 14.05 -26.74
CA LEU A 130 20.88 14.25 -25.32
C LEU A 130 20.87 12.91 -24.59
N SER A 131 21.89 12.68 -23.77
CA SER A 131 21.86 11.64 -22.75
C SER A 131 21.88 12.30 -21.38
N TYR A 132 21.09 11.78 -20.45
CA TYR A 132 20.94 12.37 -19.13
C TYR A 132 20.48 11.34 -18.10
N THR A 133 20.76 11.64 -16.85
CA THR A 133 20.22 10.92 -15.70
C THR A 133 19.14 11.75 -15.03
N TYR A 134 18.14 11.09 -14.46
CA TYR A 134 17.09 11.71 -13.68
C TYR A 134 16.70 10.80 -12.52
N THR A 135 16.04 11.38 -11.53
CA THR A 135 15.45 10.65 -10.41
C THR A 135 13.97 10.44 -10.69
N TYR A 136 13.51 9.19 -10.63
CA TYR A 136 12.10 8.86 -10.64
C TYR A 136 11.62 8.59 -9.21
N THR A 137 10.59 9.33 -8.80
CA THR A 137 9.91 9.17 -7.51
C THR A 137 8.55 8.57 -7.74
N ILE A 138 8.28 7.42 -7.12
CA ILE A 138 6.94 6.84 -7.09
C ILE A 138 6.12 7.61 -6.06
N ASP A 139 5.01 8.21 -6.50
CA ASP A 139 4.15 9.01 -5.64
C ASP A 139 3.37 8.14 -4.62
N ARG A 140 3.53 8.47 -3.34
CA ARG A 140 3.02 7.77 -2.14
C ARG A 140 1.49 7.78 -2.01
N HIS A 141 0.82 8.71 -2.70
CA HIS A 141 -0.62 8.97 -2.55
C HIS A 141 -1.54 7.76 -2.81
N ARG A 142 -1.08 6.70 -3.49
CA ARG A 142 -1.92 5.50 -3.72
C ARG A 142 -2.03 4.58 -2.50
N MET A 143 -1.06 4.56 -1.60
CA MET A 143 -1.06 3.64 -0.44
C MET A 143 -1.70 4.27 0.80
N ASP A 144 -1.43 5.55 1.05
CA ASP A 144 -2.08 6.30 2.13
C ASP A 144 -3.61 6.29 1.95
N ASN A 145 -4.08 6.28 0.70
CA ASN A 145 -5.50 6.13 0.37
C ASN A 145 -6.07 4.74 0.69
N ILE A 146 -5.31 3.65 0.55
CA ILE A 146 -5.81 2.30 0.84
C ILE A 146 -5.90 2.10 2.36
N ILE A 147 -4.84 2.46 3.09
CA ILE A 147 -4.79 2.30 4.55
C ILE A 147 -5.72 3.29 5.23
N GLY A 148 -5.76 4.54 4.77
CA GLY A 148 -6.74 5.53 5.23
C GLY A 148 -8.17 5.01 5.09
N ASN A 149 -8.53 4.45 3.93
CA ASN A 149 -9.86 3.86 3.75
C ASN A 149 -10.15 2.65 4.67
N VAL A 150 -9.17 1.80 4.97
CA VAL A 150 -9.37 0.65 5.86
C VAL A 150 -9.48 1.08 7.32
N SER A 151 -8.61 2.00 7.77
CA SER A 151 -8.62 2.52 9.14
C SER A 151 -9.84 3.41 9.39
N GLU A 152 -10.18 4.30 8.47
CA GLU A 152 -11.39 5.13 8.53
C GLU A 152 -12.65 4.27 8.43
N GLY A 153 -12.62 3.20 7.62
CA GLY A 153 -13.68 2.20 7.57
C GLY A 153 -13.91 1.49 8.90
N LEU A 154 -12.84 1.13 9.62
CA LEU A 154 -12.90 0.53 10.96
C LEU A 154 -13.36 1.53 12.02
N GLU A 155 -12.81 2.75 12.02
CA GLU A 155 -13.26 3.81 12.91
C GLU A 155 -14.73 4.12 12.69
N THR A 156 -15.18 4.22 11.44
CA THR A 156 -16.60 4.42 11.10
C THR A 156 -17.46 3.24 11.53
N PHE A 157 -16.98 2.01 11.32
CA PHE A 157 -17.69 0.79 11.72
C PHE A 157 -17.90 0.72 13.23
N PHE A 158 -16.88 1.06 14.02
CA PHE A 158 -16.96 1.08 15.49
C PHE A 158 -17.47 2.40 16.07
N ALA A 159 -17.50 3.50 15.33
CA ALA A 159 -18.14 4.76 15.73
C ALA A 159 -19.66 4.71 15.52
N SER A 160 -20.14 3.81 14.66
CA SER A 160 -21.57 3.56 14.52
C SER A 160 -22.11 2.88 15.78
N THR A 161 -22.75 3.70 16.61
CA THR A 161 -23.51 3.27 17.79
C THR A 161 -24.47 2.12 17.45
N GLY A 162 -25.12 2.18 16.28
CA GLY A 162 -26.03 1.12 15.81
C GLY A 162 -25.32 -0.22 15.53
N THR A 163 -24.11 -0.18 14.98
CA THR A 163 -23.30 -1.37 14.72
C THR A 163 -22.81 -2.00 16.03
N ILE A 164 -22.32 -1.17 16.96
CA ILE A 164 -21.91 -1.63 18.29
C ILE A 164 -23.08 -2.33 19.00
N PHE A 165 -24.25 -1.69 19.02
CA PHE A 165 -25.43 -2.28 19.66
C PHE A 165 -25.89 -3.56 18.95
N SER A 166 -25.80 -3.63 17.63
CA SER A 166 -26.12 -4.85 16.88
C SER A 166 -25.21 -6.02 17.25
N ILE A 167 -23.90 -5.79 17.29
CA ILE A 167 -22.92 -6.82 17.73
C ILE A 167 -23.19 -7.22 19.18
N LEU A 168 -23.43 -6.24 20.06
CA LEU A 168 -23.67 -6.49 21.48
C LEU A 168 -24.95 -7.31 21.70
N ILE A 169 -26.03 -7.02 20.96
CA ILE A 169 -27.27 -7.81 21.00
C ILE A 169 -27.02 -9.26 20.59
N VAL A 170 -26.28 -9.49 19.50
CA VAL A 170 -25.96 -10.85 19.04
C VAL A 170 -25.15 -11.60 20.10
N VAL A 171 -24.14 -10.96 20.68
CA VAL A 171 -23.35 -11.53 21.78
C VAL A 171 -24.23 -11.88 22.98
N VAL A 172 -25.12 -10.99 23.40
CA VAL A 172 -26.05 -11.22 24.52
C VAL A 172 -27.00 -12.38 24.24
N ILE A 173 -27.54 -12.49 23.01
CA ILE A 173 -28.42 -13.60 22.62
C ILE A 173 -27.68 -14.94 22.72
N ILE A 174 -26.45 -15.01 22.20
CA ILE A 174 -25.65 -16.24 22.25
C ILE A 174 -25.32 -16.61 23.69
N LEU A 175 -25.03 -15.63 24.54
CA LEU A 175 -24.76 -15.84 25.96
C LEU A 175 -26.01 -16.34 26.69
N ALA A 176 -27.19 -15.76 26.40
CA ALA A 176 -28.46 -16.22 26.95
C ALA A 176 -28.79 -17.66 26.54
N ILE A 177 -28.62 -18.02 25.26
CA ILE A 177 -28.81 -19.40 24.78
C ILE A 177 -27.84 -20.35 25.47
N SER A 178 -26.58 -19.96 25.64
CA SER A 178 -25.56 -20.75 26.33
C SER A 178 -25.95 -21.04 27.78
N ILE A 179 -26.49 -20.04 28.49
CA ILE A 179 -27.00 -20.20 29.86
C ILE A 179 -28.23 -21.10 29.89
N ILE A 180 -29.18 -20.96 28.95
CA ILE A 180 -30.37 -21.80 28.88
C ILE A 180 -29.99 -23.27 28.65
N ILE A 181 -29.09 -23.54 27.70
CA ILE A 181 -28.60 -24.90 27.45
C ILE A 181 -27.94 -25.48 28.70
N TRP A 182 -27.15 -24.68 29.42
CA TRP A 182 -26.55 -25.11 30.68
C TRP A 182 -27.61 -25.40 31.76
N ALA A 183 -28.60 -24.53 31.93
CA ALA A 183 -29.66 -24.67 32.93
C ALA A 183 -30.58 -25.86 32.62
N VAL A 184 -31.06 -26.00 31.38
CA VAL A 184 -31.88 -27.13 30.94
C VAL A 184 -31.10 -28.43 31.00
N GLY A 185 -29.82 -28.38 30.60
CA GLY A 185 -28.90 -29.49 30.75
C GLY A 185 -28.82 -29.98 32.19
N ARG A 186 -28.90 -29.09 33.19
CA ARG A 186 -28.91 -29.44 34.62
C ARG A 186 -30.26 -29.98 35.10
N PHE A 187 -31.38 -29.41 34.67
CA PHE A 187 -32.73 -29.84 35.09
C PHE A 187 -33.18 -31.15 34.46
N GLY A 188 -32.81 -31.42 33.21
CA GLY A 188 -33.13 -32.69 32.53
C GLY A 188 -32.57 -33.93 33.25
N GLN A 189 -31.50 -33.78 34.03
CA GLN A 189 -30.87 -34.89 34.76
C GLN A 189 -31.55 -35.18 36.10
N GLN A 190 -32.32 -34.22 36.64
CA GLN A 190 -33.07 -34.42 37.87
C GLN A 190 -34.39 -35.17 37.63
N ALA A 191 -34.96 -35.09 36.41
CA ALA A 191 -36.20 -35.78 36.06
C ALA A 191 -36.04 -37.30 35.86
N GLU A 192 -34.86 -37.78 35.44
CA GLU A 192 -34.59 -39.22 35.27
C GLU A 192 -34.29 -39.96 36.58
N GLY A 193 -34.19 -39.26 37.71
CA GLY A 193 -33.85 -39.83 39.02
C GLY A 193 -35.02 -40.29 39.90
N THR A 194 -36.28 -40.16 39.43
CA THR A 194 -37.48 -40.45 40.24
C THR A 194 -38.53 -41.22 39.43
N VAL A 195 -38.21 -42.46 39.05
CA VAL A 195 -39.23 -43.50 38.84
C VAL A 195 -38.69 -44.79 39.45
N ASP A 196 -38.76 -44.90 40.77
CA ASP A 196 -38.75 -46.20 41.44
C ASP A 196 -40.21 -46.68 41.48
N LEU A 197 -40.51 -47.74 40.74
CA LEU A 197 -41.68 -48.61 40.96
C LEU A 197 -41.29 -49.74 41.90
#